data_AF-A0A506RC75-F1
#
_entry.id   AF-A0A506RC75-F1
#
_cell.length_a   1.000
_cell.length_b   1.000
_cell.length_c   1.000
_cell.angle_alpha   90.00
_cell.angle_beta   90.00
_cell.angle_gamma   90.00
#
_symmetry.space_group_name_H-M   'P 1'
#
loop_
_entity.id
_entity.type
_entity.pdbx_description
1 polymer ?
#
loop_
_entity_poly.entity_id
_entity_poly.type
_entity_poly.pdbx_seq_one_letter_code
_entity_poly.pdbx_strand_id
1 'polypeptide(L)'
;MFRYKKVLTLFIFSGVLSGCGNGANKTLDELNRNRAKWESTNIQTYQFEYRVSCFCLDEYTLPRLVFVDGDQVVSQAVIDTHVALPLDDNNAMSITALFERIALEESRAESLYVEYDPELGYPTLIQVDENKQSADDEYTLYVSNVVNADDVGCTASVVNGLSIKVTDDSTQLPAACGVTVTVTDGNYSETFTNSDAACDDSDAISMLSERPGFYSISIQKSGYQAFQADDFGIGRDICHVLPRQLDVTLLPE
;
A
#
# COMPACT_ATOMS: atom_id res chain seq x y z
N MET A 1 -1.04 45.45 81.74
CA MET A 1 -0.61 44.18 82.36
C MET A 1 -1.39 43.06 81.67
N PHE A 2 -0.73 41.93 81.32
CA PHE A 2 -1.21 40.78 80.51
C PHE A 2 -1.39 41.08 79.00
N ARG A 3 -0.42 40.84 78.09
CA ARG A 3 0.17 39.58 77.56
C ARG A 3 -0.89 38.53 77.20
N TYR A 4 -1.21 38.36 75.92
CA TYR A 4 -1.32 37.04 75.27
C TYR A 4 -0.92 37.12 73.79
N LYS A 5 -0.23 36.07 73.36
CA LYS A 5 0.63 35.97 72.17
C LYS A 5 -0.16 35.61 70.91
N LYS A 6 0.36 36.08 69.77
CA LYS A 6 0.10 35.59 68.41
C LYS A 6 0.26 34.06 68.35
N VAL A 7 -0.72 33.35 67.80
CA VAL A 7 -0.50 32.10 67.06
C VAL A 7 -1.43 32.15 65.85
N LEU A 8 -0.83 32.43 64.70
CA LEU A 8 -1.46 32.39 63.39
C LEU A 8 -1.40 30.92 62.93
N THR A 9 -2.48 30.16 63.09
CA THR A 9 -2.55 28.78 62.62
C THR A 9 -2.92 28.79 61.14
N LEU A 10 -1.90 28.77 60.29
CA LEU A 10 -2.00 28.57 58.85
C LEU A 10 -2.20 27.06 58.59
N PHE A 11 -3.44 26.64 58.29
CA PHE A 11 -3.71 25.28 57.81
C PHE A 11 -3.26 25.19 56.35
N ILE A 12 -2.07 24.64 56.13
CA ILE A 12 -1.59 24.25 54.80
C ILE A 12 -2.34 22.97 54.42
N PHE A 13 -3.31 23.11 53.51
CA PHE A 13 -3.94 21.98 52.83
C PHE A 13 -2.96 21.50 51.75
N SER A 14 -2.03 20.63 52.11
CA SER A 14 -1.20 19.91 51.13
C SER A 14 -2.06 18.87 50.43
N GLY A 15 -2.72 19.29 49.35
CA GLY A 15 -3.27 18.38 48.36
C GLY A 15 -2.12 17.72 47.60
N VAL A 16 -1.89 16.45 47.87
CA VAL A 16 -1.04 15.61 47.02
C VAL A 16 -1.87 15.21 45.82
N LEU A 17 -1.78 15.99 44.74
CA LEU A 17 -2.16 15.55 43.40
C LEU A 17 -1.10 14.55 42.94
N SER A 18 -1.34 13.26 43.18
CA SER A 18 -0.61 12.19 42.52
C SER A 18 -1.01 12.21 41.04
N GLY A 19 -0.27 12.94 40.22
CA GLY A 19 -0.42 12.93 38.77
C GLY A 19 0.04 11.59 38.21
N CYS A 20 -0.89 10.76 37.76
CA CYS A 20 -0.60 9.72 36.77
C CYS A 20 -0.41 10.42 35.42
N GLY A 21 0.82 10.84 35.11
CA GLY A 21 1.14 11.56 33.87
C GLY A 21 2.40 11.06 33.15
N ASN A 22 2.95 9.90 33.53
CA ASN A 22 4.27 9.48 33.07
C ASN A 22 4.26 8.57 31.82
N GLY A 23 3.12 7.98 31.46
CA GLY A 23 2.99 7.06 30.32
C GLY A 23 2.77 7.80 28.99
N ALA A 24 1.70 8.60 28.90
CA ALA A 24 1.33 9.34 27.68
C ALA A 24 2.45 10.32 27.22
N ASN A 25 3.04 11.06 28.17
CA ASN A 25 4.17 11.95 27.88
C ASN A 25 5.37 11.22 27.26
N LYS A 26 5.61 9.96 27.62
CA LYS A 26 6.72 9.17 27.07
C LYS A 26 6.44 8.74 25.63
N THR A 27 5.21 8.30 25.33
CA THR A 27 4.81 7.90 23.97
C THR A 27 4.84 9.08 23.01
N LEU A 28 4.30 10.24 23.42
CA LEU A 28 4.32 11.45 22.61
C LEU A 28 5.75 11.97 22.37
N ASP A 29 6.62 11.90 23.38
CA ASP A 29 8.03 12.27 23.22
C ASP A 29 8.77 11.30 22.28
N GLU A 30 8.48 9.99 22.34
CA GLU A 30 9.02 8.98 21.41
C GLU A 30 8.54 9.22 19.98
N LEU A 31 7.25 9.50 19.80
CA LEU A 31 6.65 9.86 18.52
C LEU A 31 7.34 11.07 17.90
N ASN A 32 7.43 12.18 18.64
CA ASN A 32 8.01 13.43 18.13
C ASN A 32 9.50 13.28 17.78
N ARG A 33 10.27 12.54 18.59
CA ARG A 33 11.70 12.29 18.30
C ARG A 33 11.89 11.48 17.01
N ASN A 34 11.10 10.43 16.82
CA ASN A 34 11.21 9.56 15.65
C ASN A 34 10.68 10.24 14.38
N ARG A 35 9.60 11.03 14.50
CA ARG A 35 9.11 11.88 13.42
C ARG A 35 10.17 12.88 12.96
N ALA A 36 10.80 13.61 13.89
CA ALA A 36 11.86 14.55 13.55
C ALA A 36 13.06 13.86 12.88
N LYS A 37 13.34 12.61 13.25
CA LYS A 37 14.38 11.80 12.62
C LYS A 37 14.04 11.47 11.17
N TRP A 38 12.83 10.97 10.93
CA TRP A 38 12.32 10.70 9.58
C TRP A 38 12.35 11.96 8.72
N GLU A 39 11.80 13.07 9.21
CA GLU A 39 11.77 14.36 8.49
C GLU A 39 13.19 14.87 8.16
N SER A 40 14.17 14.61 9.04
CA SER A 40 15.57 15.01 8.80
C SER A 40 16.26 14.24 7.68
N THR A 41 15.73 13.07 7.28
CA THR A 41 16.26 12.32 6.13
C THR A 41 15.98 13.04 4.80
N ASN A 42 14.94 13.88 4.76
CA ASN A 42 14.46 14.55 3.55
C ASN A 42 14.16 13.60 2.37
N ILE A 43 13.74 12.36 2.68
CA ILE A 43 13.27 11.39 1.69
C ILE A 43 11.85 11.78 1.28
N GLN A 44 11.64 12.02 -0.02
CA GLN A 44 10.34 12.46 -0.56
C GLN A 44 9.67 11.41 -1.44
N THR A 45 10.49 10.59 -2.11
CA THR A 45 10.04 9.56 -3.03
C THR A 45 10.67 8.25 -2.59
N TYR A 46 9.86 7.27 -2.24
CA TYR A 46 10.34 6.05 -1.60
C TYR A 46 9.33 4.91 -1.75
N GLN A 47 9.80 3.70 -1.48
CA GLN A 47 8.98 2.49 -1.47
C GLN A 47 9.17 1.73 -0.17
N PHE A 48 8.15 0.98 0.23
CA PHE A 48 8.21 0.11 1.40
C PHE A 48 7.21 -1.04 1.25
N GLU A 49 7.38 -2.06 2.08
CA GLU A 49 6.40 -3.12 2.25
C GLU A 49 5.47 -2.78 3.41
N TYR A 50 4.18 -3.02 3.19
CA TYR A 50 3.13 -2.73 4.14
C TYR A 50 2.21 -3.93 4.31
N ARG A 51 1.81 -4.21 5.55
CA ARG A 51 0.84 -5.26 5.85
C ARG A 51 -0.05 -4.83 7.01
N VAL A 52 -1.33 -5.17 6.90
CA VAL A 52 -2.29 -5.05 8.00
C VAL A 52 -2.58 -6.43 8.55
N SER A 53 -2.67 -6.55 9.87
CA SER A 53 -3.24 -7.69 10.57
C SER A 53 -4.46 -7.21 11.33
N CYS A 54 -5.65 -7.60 10.86
CA CYS A 54 -6.95 -7.30 11.45
C CYS A 54 -7.91 -8.47 11.20
N PHE A 55 -9.08 -8.45 11.87
CA PHE A 55 -10.20 -9.34 11.53
C PHE A 55 -10.98 -8.79 10.32
N CYS A 56 -10.29 -8.72 9.19
CA CYS A 56 -10.73 -8.14 7.91
C CYS A 56 -10.65 -9.21 6.80
N LEU A 57 -11.18 -8.94 5.60
CA LEU A 57 -11.07 -9.89 4.48
C LEU A 57 -9.60 -10.13 4.11
N ASP A 58 -9.29 -11.34 3.66
CA ASP A 58 -7.91 -11.77 3.36
C ASP A 58 -7.18 -10.78 2.44
N GLU A 59 -7.88 -10.22 1.44
CA GLU A 59 -7.36 -9.22 0.49
C GLU A 59 -6.74 -7.98 1.16
N TYR A 60 -7.26 -7.55 2.31
CA TYR A 60 -6.75 -6.39 3.07
C TYR A 60 -5.47 -6.72 3.88
N THR A 61 -5.25 -8.00 4.17
CA THR A 61 -4.12 -8.49 4.97
C THR A 61 -2.94 -8.93 4.13
N LEU A 62 -3.09 -8.95 2.80
CA LEU A 62 -2.02 -9.30 1.88
C LEU A 62 -0.87 -8.28 1.98
N PRO A 63 0.39 -8.73 2.06
CA PRO A 63 1.54 -7.85 1.97
C PRO A 63 1.52 -7.09 0.63
N ARG A 64 1.71 -5.76 0.72
CA ARG A 64 1.71 -4.88 -0.45
C ARG A 64 2.99 -4.07 -0.53
N LEU A 65 3.48 -3.91 -1.75
CA LEU A 65 4.51 -2.96 -2.10
C LEU A 65 3.86 -1.61 -2.28
N VAL A 66 4.37 -0.58 -1.61
CA VAL A 66 3.79 0.77 -1.61
C VAL A 66 4.82 1.74 -2.12
N PHE A 67 4.46 2.50 -3.15
CA PHE A 67 5.29 3.56 -3.70
C PHE A 67 4.69 4.92 -3.39
N VAL A 68 5.49 5.78 -2.77
CA VAL A 68 5.12 7.12 -2.33
C VAL A 68 5.93 8.16 -3.10
N ASP A 69 5.24 9.22 -3.52
CA ASP A 69 5.85 10.41 -4.12
C ASP A 69 5.24 11.67 -3.50
N GLY A 70 6.06 12.50 -2.85
CA GLY A 70 5.62 13.74 -2.20
C GLY A 70 4.54 13.50 -1.14
N ASP A 71 4.79 12.56 -0.23
CA ASP A 71 3.87 12.10 0.84
C ASP A 71 2.57 11.42 0.38
N GLN A 72 2.33 11.32 -0.92
CA GLN A 72 1.16 10.64 -1.48
C GLN A 72 1.51 9.21 -1.89
N VAL A 73 0.71 8.24 -1.48
CA VAL A 73 0.78 6.89 -2.06
C VAL A 73 0.29 6.99 -3.51
N VAL A 74 1.18 6.70 -4.46
CA VAL A 74 0.89 6.78 -5.90
C VAL A 74 0.76 5.40 -6.56
N SER A 75 1.19 4.34 -5.88
CA SER A 75 0.97 2.95 -6.28
C SER A 75 0.99 2.05 -5.06
N GLN A 76 0.12 1.03 -5.07
CA GLN A 76 0.23 -0.11 -4.18
C GLN A 76 -0.12 -1.38 -4.95
N ALA A 77 0.63 -2.45 -4.71
CA ALA A 77 0.39 -3.73 -5.36
C ALA A 77 0.67 -4.90 -4.42
N VAL A 78 -0.09 -5.97 -4.53
CA VAL A 78 0.18 -7.22 -3.80
C VAL A 78 1.53 -7.76 -4.23
N ILE A 79 2.43 -8.02 -3.27
CA ILE A 79 3.81 -8.41 -3.56
C ILE A 79 3.86 -9.71 -4.38
N ASP A 80 3.09 -10.73 -3.98
CA ASP A 80 3.18 -12.05 -4.59
C ASP A 80 2.57 -12.12 -6.00
N THR A 81 1.53 -11.33 -6.28
CA THR A 81 0.74 -11.43 -7.52
C THR A 81 0.89 -10.22 -8.44
N HIS A 82 1.55 -9.16 -7.96
CA HIS A 82 1.68 -7.87 -8.64
C HIS A 82 0.36 -7.16 -8.96
N VAL A 83 -0.76 -7.64 -8.42
CA VAL A 83 -2.08 -7.02 -8.62
C VAL A 83 -2.05 -5.63 -8.01
N ALA A 84 -2.26 -4.59 -8.83
CA ALA A 84 -2.46 -3.24 -8.30
C ALA A 84 -3.76 -3.18 -7.50
N LEU A 85 -3.73 -2.48 -6.36
CA LEU A 85 -4.93 -2.22 -5.58
C LEU A 85 -5.32 -0.75 -5.74
N PRO A 86 -6.62 -0.44 -5.82
CA PRO A 86 -7.11 0.94 -5.87
C PRO A 86 -6.57 1.77 -4.72
N LEU A 87 -6.47 3.08 -4.91
CA LEU A 87 -6.01 4.03 -3.91
C LEU A 87 -7.18 4.68 -3.14
N ASP A 88 -8.18 3.93 -2.69
CA ASP A 88 -9.34 4.43 -1.92
C ASP A 88 -9.30 4.11 -0.40
N ASP A 89 -10.43 4.05 0.31
CA ASP A 89 -10.51 4.20 1.78
C ASP A 89 -9.81 3.11 2.63
N ASN A 90 -9.23 2.05 2.04
CA ASN A 90 -8.54 0.95 2.73
C ASN A 90 -7.03 0.82 2.39
N ASN A 91 -6.42 1.94 1.98
CA ASN A 91 -5.03 1.97 1.50
C ASN A 91 -3.96 1.79 2.56
N ALA A 92 -2.78 1.42 2.07
CA ALA A 92 -1.55 1.77 2.76
C ALA A 92 -1.45 3.28 2.95
N MET A 93 -0.84 3.67 4.07
CA MET A 93 -0.57 5.07 4.40
C MET A 93 0.90 5.38 4.12
N SER A 94 1.21 6.60 3.69
CA SER A 94 2.59 7.08 3.69
C SER A 94 3.14 7.10 5.13
N ILE A 95 4.47 7.18 5.29
CA ILE A 95 5.11 7.18 6.61
C ILE A 95 4.67 8.42 7.39
N THR A 96 4.52 9.56 6.71
CA THR A 96 3.94 10.78 7.26
C THR A 96 2.52 10.55 7.78
N ALA A 97 1.63 9.93 6.98
CA ALA A 97 0.28 9.60 7.41
C ALA A 97 0.23 8.58 8.56
N LEU A 98 1.20 7.65 8.64
CA LEU A 98 1.33 6.75 9.78
C LEU A 98 1.68 7.49 11.08
N PHE A 99 2.53 8.51 11.02
CA PHE A 99 2.78 9.37 12.19
C PHE A 99 1.55 10.15 12.63
N GLU A 100 0.70 10.59 11.70
CA GLU A 100 -0.59 11.21 12.00
C GLU A 100 -1.55 10.21 12.63
N ARG A 101 -1.59 8.97 12.11
CA ARG A 101 -2.40 7.89 12.67
C ARG A 101 -1.98 7.60 14.11
N ILE A 102 -0.68 7.46 14.39
CA ILE A 102 -0.17 7.24 15.75
C ILE A 102 -0.59 8.39 16.69
N ALA A 103 -0.49 9.65 16.24
CA ALA A 103 -0.92 10.81 17.03
C ALA A 103 -2.43 10.78 17.34
N LEU A 104 -3.25 10.37 16.36
CA LEU A 104 -4.68 10.20 16.57
C LEU A 104 -4.97 9.10 17.60
N GLU A 105 -4.34 7.93 17.45
CA GLU A 105 -4.56 6.78 18.34
C GLU A 105 -4.06 7.05 19.77
N GLU A 106 -2.99 7.81 19.95
CA GLU A 106 -2.51 8.21 21.27
C GLU A 106 -3.57 8.98 22.08
N SER A 107 -4.46 9.70 21.39
CA SER A 107 -5.53 10.47 22.03
C SER A 107 -6.81 9.68 22.33
N ARG A 108 -7.02 8.51 21.70
CA ARG A 108 -8.32 7.80 21.72
C ARG A 108 -8.26 6.31 22.03
N ALA A 109 -7.17 5.63 21.68
CA ALA A 109 -7.06 4.18 21.84
C ALA A 109 -6.87 3.83 23.32
N GLU A 110 -7.46 2.71 23.74
CA GLU A 110 -7.26 2.17 25.09
C GLU A 110 -5.83 1.63 25.26
N SER A 111 -5.21 1.12 24.19
CA SER A 111 -3.79 0.76 24.16
C SER A 111 -3.17 1.03 22.79
N LEU A 112 -1.95 1.57 22.81
CA LEU A 112 -1.13 1.85 21.63
C LEU A 112 0.31 1.39 21.92
N TYR A 113 0.82 0.52 21.06
CA TYR A 113 2.22 0.09 21.07
C TYR A 113 2.84 0.37 19.71
N VAL A 114 4.01 1.01 19.72
CA VAL A 114 4.71 1.41 18.49
C VAL A 114 6.18 1.03 18.58
N GLU A 115 6.70 0.42 17.52
CA GLU A 115 8.13 0.24 17.30
C GLU A 115 8.58 1.14 16.15
N TYR A 116 9.81 1.62 16.24
CA TYR A 116 10.40 2.51 15.24
C TYR A 116 11.72 1.95 14.74
N ASP A 117 12.03 2.24 13.48
CA ASP A 117 13.32 1.94 12.89
C ASP A 117 14.45 2.74 13.59
N PRO A 118 15.51 2.07 14.06
CA PRO A 118 16.56 2.71 14.85
C PRO A 118 17.50 3.61 14.02
N GLU A 119 17.41 3.65 12.70
CA GLU A 119 18.25 4.45 11.80
C GLU A 119 17.47 5.59 11.14
N LEU A 120 16.28 5.31 10.61
CA LEU A 120 15.45 6.27 9.88
C LEU A 120 14.27 6.82 10.70
N GLY A 121 13.86 6.12 11.76
CA GLY A 121 12.81 6.59 12.68
C GLY A 121 11.38 6.40 12.19
N TYR A 122 11.13 5.79 11.02
CA TYR A 122 9.77 5.46 10.60
C TYR A 122 9.16 4.38 11.51
N PRO A 123 7.83 4.34 11.71
CA PRO A 123 7.19 3.29 12.49
C PRO A 123 7.29 1.94 11.76
N THR A 124 7.81 0.90 12.41
CA THR A 124 7.91 -0.46 11.85
C THR A 124 6.74 -1.34 12.26
N LEU A 125 6.15 -1.06 13.42
CA LEU A 125 4.98 -1.75 13.97
C LEU A 125 4.10 -0.73 14.68
N ILE A 126 2.80 -0.75 14.40
CA ILE A 126 1.78 0.02 15.12
C ILE A 126 0.67 -0.93 15.52
N GLN A 127 0.55 -1.22 16.81
CA GLN A 127 -0.50 -2.09 17.36
C GLN A 127 -1.47 -1.25 18.17
N VAL A 128 -2.75 -1.35 17.81
CA VAL A 128 -3.84 -0.55 18.37
C VAL A 128 -4.92 -1.47 18.88
N ASP A 129 -5.34 -1.21 20.12
CA ASP A 129 -6.51 -1.80 20.76
C ASP A 129 -7.40 -0.62 21.20
N GLU A 130 -8.48 -0.40 20.44
CA GLU A 130 -9.40 0.71 20.65
C GLU A 130 -10.30 0.48 21.86
N ASN A 131 -10.72 -0.78 22.09
CA ASN A 131 -11.59 -1.17 23.18
C ASN A 131 -11.32 -2.60 23.61
N LYS A 132 -10.76 -2.78 24.81
CA LYS A 132 -10.48 -4.09 25.44
C LYS A 132 -11.67 -5.05 25.55
N GLN A 133 -12.89 -4.59 25.30
CA GLN A 133 -14.11 -5.39 25.35
C GLN A 133 -14.60 -5.87 23.97
N SER A 134 -13.96 -5.42 22.88
CA SER A 134 -14.28 -5.77 21.49
C SER A 134 -13.05 -6.38 20.81
N ALA A 135 -13.09 -7.67 20.52
CA ALA A 135 -11.96 -8.41 19.93
C ALA A 135 -11.84 -8.28 18.39
N ASP A 136 -12.71 -7.49 17.76
CA ASP A 136 -12.75 -7.21 16.33
C ASP A 136 -12.30 -5.78 15.98
N ASP A 137 -12.01 -4.94 16.98
CA ASP A 137 -11.61 -3.54 16.81
C ASP A 137 -10.07 -3.35 16.82
N GLU A 138 -9.29 -4.42 17.08
CA GLU A 138 -7.83 -4.36 17.08
C GLU A 138 -7.23 -4.54 15.70
N TYR A 139 -6.18 -3.76 15.43
CA TYR A 139 -5.38 -3.92 14.23
C TYR A 139 -3.90 -3.71 14.52
N THR A 140 -3.07 -4.34 13.69
CA THR A 140 -1.62 -4.11 13.67
C THR A 140 -1.17 -3.74 12.27
N LEU A 141 -0.42 -2.66 12.16
CA LEU A 141 0.23 -2.22 10.92
C LEU A 141 1.71 -2.59 10.98
N TYR A 142 2.21 -3.14 9.90
CA TYR A 142 3.63 -3.47 9.72
C TYR A 142 4.18 -2.67 8.54
N VAL A 143 5.36 -2.09 8.74
CA VAL A 143 6.14 -1.40 7.71
C VAL A 143 7.55 -1.96 7.73
N SER A 144 8.05 -2.36 6.57
CA SER A 144 9.41 -2.86 6.42
C SER A 144 10.01 -2.45 5.08
N ASN A 145 11.32 -2.65 4.94
CA ASN A 145 12.04 -2.50 3.67
C ASN A 145 11.83 -1.12 3.02
N VAL A 146 11.96 -0.05 3.82
CA VAL A 146 11.92 1.33 3.29
C VAL A 146 13.15 1.56 2.42
N VAL A 147 12.92 1.96 1.17
CA VAL A 147 13.95 2.24 0.18
C VAL A 147 13.71 3.64 -0.39
N ASN A 148 14.69 4.53 -0.24
CA ASN A 148 14.70 5.84 -0.88
C ASN A 148 14.92 5.67 -2.39
N ALA A 149 14.13 6.34 -3.22
CA ALA A 149 14.28 6.29 -4.67
C ALA A 149 15.66 6.76 -5.15
N ASP A 150 16.28 7.72 -4.45
CA ASP A 150 17.63 8.22 -4.80
C ASP A 150 18.73 7.15 -4.62
N ASP A 151 18.47 6.12 -3.81
CA ASP A 151 19.41 5.02 -3.57
C ASP A 151 19.22 3.86 -4.57
N VAL A 152 18.23 3.96 -5.48
CA VAL A 152 17.91 2.91 -6.46
C VAL A 152 18.43 3.27 -7.84
N GLY A 153 19.34 2.44 -8.36
CA GLY A 153 19.81 2.52 -9.74
C GLY A 153 18.84 1.84 -10.72
N CYS A 154 17.84 2.58 -11.22
CA CYS A 154 16.90 2.04 -12.21
C CYS A 154 17.55 1.77 -13.58
N THR A 155 17.05 0.76 -14.29
CA THR A 155 17.53 0.44 -15.64
C THR A 155 16.85 1.31 -16.69
N ALA A 156 17.51 1.52 -17.84
CA ALA A 156 16.88 2.17 -18.99
C ALA A 156 16.04 1.20 -19.85
N SER A 157 15.85 -0.04 -19.38
CA SER A 157 15.07 -1.05 -20.09
C SER A 157 13.58 -0.71 -20.00
N VAL A 158 12.86 -0.93 -21.09
CA VAL A 158 11.40 -0.80 -21.11
C VAL A 158 10.79 -2.13 -20.69
N VAL A 159 9.91 -2.09 -19.70
CA VAL A 159 9.17 -3.25 -19.17
C VAL A 159 7.70 -3.17 -19.59
N ASN A 160 7.13 -4.28 -20.04
CA ASN A 160 5.71 -4.38 -20.37
C ASN A 160 4.89 -4.78 -19.13
N GLY A 161 3.82 -4.02 -18.86
CA GLY A 161 2.96 -4.28 -17.70
C GLY A 161 2.05 -5.50 -17.89
N LEU A 162 1.63 -5.79 -19.12
CA LEU A 162 0.69 -6.87 -19.44
C LEU A 162 1.28 -7.85 -20.44
N SER A 163 1.18 -9.14 -20.11
CA SER A 163 1.49 -10.25 -20.98
C SER A 163 0.26 -11.15 -21.10
N ILE A 164 -0.26 -11.37 -22.30
CA ILE A 164 -1.46 -12.18 -22.52
C ILE A 164 -1.08 -13.49 -23.21
N LYS A 165 -1.56 -14.61 -22.66
CA LYS A 165 -1.52 -15.91 -23.34
C LYS A 165 -2.94 -16.32 -23.71
N VAL A 166 -3.11 -16.79 -24.94
CA VAL A 166 -4.40 -17.15 -25.48
C VAL A 166 -4.42 -18.63 -25.80
N THR A 167 -5.43 -19.34 -25.30
CA THR A 167 -5.64 -20.78 -25.53
C THR A 167 -7.01 -20.98 -26.15
N ASP A 168 -7.12 -21.89 -27.11
CA ASP A 168 -8.40 -22.36 -27.65
C ASP A 168 -8.99 -23.46 -26.75
N ASP A 169 -10.24 -23.29 -26.32
CA ASP A 169 -10.90 -24.22 -25.39
C ASP A 169 -11.14 -25.62 -25.98
N SER A 170 -11.37 -25.71 -27.29
CA SER A 170 -11.70 -26.97 -27.94
C SER A 170 -10.47 -27.86 -28.17
N THR A 171 -9.35 -27.24 -28.53
CA THR A 171 -8.10 -27.91 -28.87
C THR A 171 -7.12 -27.95 -27.71
N GLN A 172 -7.29 -27.07 -26.71
CA GLN A 172 -6.34 -26.86 -25.61
C GLN A 172 -4.95 -26.44 -26.09
N LEU A 173 -4.86 -25.83 -27.28
CA LEU A 173 -3.62 -25.34 -27.87
C LEU A 173 -3.56 -23.80 -27.83
N PRO A 174 -2.36 -23.21 -27.87
CA PRO A 174 -2.20 -21.77 -28.02
C PRO A 174 -2.90 -21.24 -29.28
N ALA A 175 -3.42 -20.03 -29.20
CA ALA A 175 -4.30 -19.45 -30.21
C ALA A 175 -4.14 -17.92 -30.36
N ALA A 176 -2.93 -17.39 -30.14
CA ALA A 176 -2.66 -15.94 -30.16
C ALA A 176 -2.75 -15.28 -31.55
N CYS A 177 -2.62 -16.02 -32.65
CA CYS A 177 -2.68 -15.47 -34.01
C CYS A 177 -4.10 -15.06 -34.39
N GLY A 178 -4.23 -13.93 -35.11
CA GLY A 178 -5.49 -13.33 -35.51
C GLY A 178 -6.28 -12.67 -34.38
N VAL A 179 -5.73 -12.64 -33.16
CA VAL A 179 -6.32 -11.95 -32.01
C VAL A 179 -6.13 -10.44 -32.15
N THR A 180 -7.18 -9.68 -31.85
CA THR A 180 -7.12 -8.24 -31.56
C THR A 180 -7.41 -8.00 -30.09
N VAL A 181 -6.47 -7.37 -29.40
CA VAL A 181 -6.60 -6.94 -28.01
C VAL A 181 -6.74 -5.42 -27.98
N THR A 182 -7.70 -4.91 -27.22
CA THR A 182 -7.84 -3.49 -26.90
C THR A 182 -7.87 -3.32 -25.40
N VAL A 183 -7.04 -2.42 -24.87
CA VAL A 183 -6.99 -2.07 -23.45
C VAL A 183 -7.30 -0.58 -23.29
N THR A 184 -8.09 -0.21 -22.28
CA THR A 184 -8.51 1.18 -22.02
C THR A 184 -8.45 1.54 -20.54
N ASP A 185 -8.01 2.75 -20.23
CA ASP A 185 -8.02 3.36 -18.89
C ASP A 185 -8.36 4.86 -19.02
N GLY A 186 -9.58 5.24 -18.65
CA GLY A 186 -10.12 6.58 -18.86
C GLY A 186 -10.08 6.99 -20.35
N ASN A 187 -9.25 7.99 -20.68
CA ASN A 187 -9.06 8.47 -22.06
C ASN A 187 -7.94 7.72 -22.81
N TYR A 188 -7.20 6.85 -22.14
CA TYR A 188 -6.16 6.06 -22.77
C TYR A 188 -6.74 4.84 -23.47
N SER A 189 -6.18 4.51 -24.63
CA SER A 189 -6.48 3.28 -25.36
C SER A 189 -5.23 2.79 -26.06
N GLU A 190 -5.00 1.49 -26.03
CA GLU A 190 -3.97 0.80 -26.80
C GLU A 190 -4.59 -0.44 -27.45
N THR A 191 -4.30 -0.65 -28.72
CA THR A 191 -4.82 -1.78 -29.49
C THR A 191 -3.66 -2.52 -30.15
N PHE A 192 -3.64 -3.84 -29.98
CA PHE A 192 -2.71 -4.74 -30.63
C PHE A 192 -3.49 -5.74 -31.49
N THR A 193 -3.02 -5.97 -32.72
CA THR A 193 -3.59 -7.00 -33.61
C THR A 193 -2.48 -7.93 -34.07
N ASN A 194 -2.61 -9.22 -33.78
CA ASN A 194 -1.64 -10.23 -34.19
C ASN A 194 -1.96 -10.76 -35.60
N SER A 195 -1.68 -9.94 -36.63
CA SER A 195 -1.97 -10.28 -38.03
C SER A 195 -0.73 -10.63 -38.86
N ASP A 196 0.42 -10.92 -38.23
CA ASP A 196 1.63 -11.29 -38.94
C ASP A 196 1.46 -12.66 -39.64
N ALA A 197 1.92 -12.77 -40.89
CA ALA A 197 1.90 -14.03 -41.63
C ALA A 197 2.87 -15.08 -41.04
N ALA A 198 3.88 -14.64 -40.28
CA ALA A 198 4.82 -15.48 -39.54
C ALA A 198 4.47 -15.59 -38.05
N CYS A 199 3.23 -15.27 -37.67
CA CYS A 199 2.77 -15.33 -36.29
C CYS A 199 2.93 -16.74 -35.70
N ASP A 200 3.39 -16.78 -34.44
CA ASP A 200 3.38 -17.97 -33.59
C ASP A 200 2.23 -17.86 -32.58
N ASP A 201 1.31 -18.83 -32.61
CA ASP A 201 0.16 -18.88 -31.71
C ASP A 201 0.56 -19.02 -30.23
N SER A 202 1.80 -19.46 -29.96
CA SER A 202 2.35 -19.63 -28.61
C SER A 202 3.00 -18.36 -28.04
N ASP A 203 3.24 -17.35 -28.88
CA ASP A 203 3.82 -16.08 -28.42
C ASP A 203 2.84 -15.32 -27.53
N ALA A 204 3.38 -14.81 -26.42
CA ALA A 204 2.62 -13.95 -25.53
C ALA A 204 2.50 -12.54 -26.11
N ILE A 205 1.30 -11.97 -26.06
CA ILE A 205 1.04 -10.59 -26.48
C ILE A 205 1.47 -9.67 -25.33
N SER A 206 2.47 -8.83 -25.58
CA SER A 206 2.98 -7.86 -24.59
C SER A 206 2.43 -6.47 -24.85
N MET A 207 1.90 -5.80 -23.82
CA MET A 207 1.26 -4.48 -23.91
C MET A 207 1.58 -3.64 -22.66
N LEU A 208 1.17 -2.36 -22.66
CA LEU A 208 1.25 -1.46 -21.51
C LEU A 208 2.70 -1.20 -21.04
N SER A 209 3.59 -0.88 -21.99
CA SER A 209 4.98 -0.56 -21.70
C SER A 209 5.10 0.62 -20.72
N GLU A 210 5.72 0.37 -19.55
CA GLU A 210 5.92 1.33 -18.46
C GLU A 210 4.66 2.10 -18.03
N ARG A 211 3.49 1.49 -18.18
CA ARG A 211 2.20 2.14 -17.91
C ARG A 211 1.40 1.46 -16.78
N PRO A 212 1.50 1.94 -15.54
CA PRO A 212 0.59 1.50 -14.47
C PRO A 212 -0.83 2.03 -14.73
N GLY A 213 -1.84 1.40 -14.14
CA GLY A 213 -3.23 1.82 -14.29
C GLY A 213 -4.22 0.67 -14.05
N PHE A 214 -5.51 0.97 -14.21
CA PHE A 214 -6.59 -0.01 -14.13
C PHE A 214 -7.30 -0.08 -15.47
N TYR A 215 -7.24 -1.25 -16.12
CA TYR A 215 -7.64 -1.38 -17.52
C TYR A 215 -8.89 -2.24 -17.69
N SER A 216 -9.79 -1.79 -18.56
CA SER A 216 -10.72 -2.70 -19.25
C SER A 216 -10.02 -3.30 -20.47
N ILE A 217 -10.13 -4.62 -20.63
CA ILE A 217 -9.45 -5.42 -21.65
C ILE A 217 -10.50 -6.14 -22.48
N SER A 218 -10.50 -5.90 -23.79
CA SER A 218 -11.31 -6.62 -24.78
C SER A 218 -10.42 -7.44 -25.69
N ILE A 219 -10.74 -8.73 -25.87
CA ILE A 219 -10.02 -9.64 -26.77
C ILE A 219 -11.01 -10.23 -27.76
N GLN A 220 -10.70 -10.09 -29.05
CA GLN A 220 -11.54 -10.53 -30.16
C GLN A 220 -10.74 -11.39 -31.12
N LYS A 221 -11.33 -12.48 -31.60
CA LYS A 221 -10.79 -13.35 -32.66
C LYS A 221 -11.95 -13.87 -33.50
N SER A 222 -11.81 -13.89 -34.82
CA SER A 222 -12.86 -14.37 -35.72
C SER A 222 -13.22 -15.83 -35.43
N GLY A 223 -14.51 -16.13 -35.27
CA GLY A 223 -15.01 -17.46 -34.94
C GLY A 223 -14.96 -17.83 -33.46
N TYR A 224 -14.68 -16.86 -32.58
CA TYR A 224 -14.67 -17.02 -31.12
C TYR A 224 -15.50 -15.94 -30.45
N GLN A 225 -16.06 -16.28 -29.29
CA GLN A 225 -16.71 -15.33 -28.40
C GLN A 225 -15.69 -14.30 -27.90
N ALA A 226 -16.09 -13.03 -27.83
CA ALA A 226 -15.25 -11.97 -27.29
C ALA A 226 -15.03 -12.17 -25.79
N PHE A 227 -13.78 -12.03 -25.34
CA PHE A 227 -13.44 -11.99 -23.92
C PHE A 227 -13.37 -10.54 -23.44
N GLN A 228 -13.82 -10.31 -22.21
CA GLN A 228 -13.78 -9.02 -21.52
C GLN A 228 -13.29 -9.22 -20.09
N ALA A 229 -12.44 -8.31 -19.61
CA ALA A 229 -12.07 -8.18 -18.22
C ALA A 229 -12.03 -6.70 -17.85
N ASP A 230 -12.61 -6.35 -16.70
CA ASP A 230 -12.58 -4.99 -16.17
C ASP A 230 -11.64 -4.93 -14.95
N ASP A 231 -11.24 -3.71 -14.59
CA ASP A 231 -10.41 -3.41 -13.41
C ASP A 231 -9.10 -4.22 -13.33
N PHE A 232 -8.49 -4.52 -14.48
CA PHE A 232 -7.21 -5.21 -14.51
C PHE A 232 -6.08 -4.25 -14.12
N GLY A 233 -5.68 -4.29 -12.85
CA GLY A 233 -4.66 -3.39 -12.29
C GLY A 233 -3.21 -3.76 -12.63
N ILE A 234 -2.45 -2.83 -13.21
CA ILE A 234 -0.98 -2.90 -13.37
C ILE A 234 -0.33 -1.96 -12.35
N GLY A 235 0.43 -2.55 -11.43
CA GLY A 235 1.16 -1.81 -10.41
C GLY A 235 2.50 -1.31 -10.93
N ARG A 236 3.22 -0.57 -10.10
CA ARG A 236 4.62 -0.22 -10.32
C ARG A 236 5.42 -0.24 -9.02
N ASP A 237 6.70 -0.50 -9.17
CA ASP A 237 7.71 -0.20 -8.16
C ASP A 237 8.34 1.19 -8.47
N ILE A 238 9.41 1.51 -7.74
CA ILE A 238 10.20 2.73 -7.94
C ILE A 238 10.61 2.92 -9.41
N CYS A 239 11.03 1.84 -10.08
CA CYS A 239 11.66 1.91 -11.39
C CYS A 239 10.71 1.61 -12.55
N HIS A 240 9.92 0.54 -12.45
CA HIS A 240 9.21 -0.04 -13.56
C HIS A 240 7.78 -0.46 -13.16
N VAL A 241 6.96 -0.72 -14.17
CA VAL A 241 5.70 -1.46 -13.96
C VAL A 241 5.98 -2.88 -13.48
N LEU A 242 5.07 -3.40 -12.65
CA LEU A 242 5.07 -4.78 -12.19
C LEU A 242 4.31 -5.65 -13.20
N PRO A 243 4.99 -6.52 -13.97
CA PRO A 243 4.34 -7.29 -15.02
C PRO A 243 3.31 -8.28 -14.46
N ARG A 244 2.19 -8.40 -15.16
CA ARG A 244 1.15 -9.40 -14.89
C ARG A 244 0.82 -10.21 -16.14
N GLN A 245 0.60 -11.50 -15.94
CA GLN A 245 0.12 -12.39 -16.98
C GLN A 245 -1.41 -12.51 -16.90
N LEU A 246 -2.06 -12.41 -18.06
CA LEU A 246 -3.48 -12.72 -18.24
C LEU A 246 -3.59 -13.96 -19.14
N ASP A 247 -4.03 -15.07 -18.57
CA ASP A 247 -4.32 -16.29 -19.32
C ASP A 247 -5.78 -16.29 -19.76
N VAL A 248 -6.02 -16.35 -21.06
CA VAL A 248 -7.36 -16.29 -21.66
C VAL A 248 -7.64 -17.54 -22.45
N THR A 249 -8.75 -18.19 -22.12
CA THR A 249 -9.29 -19.30 -22.91
C THR A 249 -10.44 -18.79 -23.77
N LEU A 250 -10.29 -18.85 -25.09
CA LEU A 250 -11.33 -18.43 -26.03
C LEU A 250 -12.27 -19.59 -26.35
N LEU A 251 -13.57 -19.32 -26.26
CA LEU A 251 -14.64 -20.24 -26.61
C LEU A 251 -15.03 -20.03 -28.09
N PRO A 252 -15.03 -21.06 -28.94
CA PRO A 252 -15.57 -20.95 -30.30
C PRO A 252 -17.05 -20.51 -30.31
N GLU A 253 -17.48 -19.88 -31.39
CA GLU A 253 -18.88 -19.53 -31.67
C GLU A 253 -19.76 -20.74 -32.04
#